data_AF-A0A962SAZ6-F1
#
_entry.id   AF-A0A962SAZ6-F1
#
_cell.length_a   1.000
_cell.length_b   1.000
_cell.length_c   1.000
_cell.angle_alpha   90.00
_cell.angle_beta   90.00
_cell.angle_gamma   90.00
#
_symmetry.space_group_name_H-M   'P 1'
#
loop_
_entity.id
_entity.type
_entity.pdbx_description
1 polymer ?
#
loop_
_entity_poly.entity_id
_entity_poly.type
_entity_poly.pdbx_seq_one_letter_code
_entity_poly.pdbx_strand_id
1 'polypeptide(L)'
;PACEDYDMWLKICAREPVLYVETPIIRKYGGHADQLSRKFWGMDRFRIKALHKLLLGDQLSSRDRRSAAAMLARKARIFAKGARKHGRPQEADHYETLAQTFDV
;
A
#
# COMPACT_ATOMS: atom_id res chain seq x y z
N PRO A 1 -10.18 5.75 9.24
CA PRO A 1 -9.02 5.03 8.67
C PRO A 1 -9.49 3.98 7.65
N ALA A 2 -8.64 3.58 6.70
CA ALA A 2 -8.96 2.61 5.66
C ALA A 2 -7.72 1.78 5.33
N CYS A 3 -7.92 0.59 4.74
CA CYS A 3 -6.83 -0.36 4.41
C CYS A 3 -6.06 -0.88 5.63
N GLU A 4 -6.72 -1.03 6.78
CA GLU A 4 -6.13 -1.59 8.01
C GLU A 4 -5.65 -3.03 7.79
N ASP A 5 -6.43 -3.86 7.07
CA ASP A 5 -6.05 -5.22 6.69
C ASP A 5 -4.69 -5.26 5.97
N TYR A 6 -4.39 -4.25 5.15
CA TYR A 6 -3.13 -4.19 4.42
C TYR A 6 -1.94 -4.00 5.36
N ASP A 7 -2.06 -3.11 6.35
CA ASP A 7 -1.02 -2.90 7.38
C ASP A 7 -0.86 -4.15 8.27
N MET A 8 -1.98 -4.79 8.63
CA MET A 8 -1.97 -6.04 9.40
C MET A 8 -1.23 -7.15 8.65
N TRP A 9 -1.61 -7.43 7.40
CA TRP A 9 -0.99 -8.48 6.59
C TRP A 9 0.49 -8.23 6.32
N LEU A 10 0.90 -6.97 6.10
CA LEU A 10 2.32 -6.64 5.95
C LEU A 10 3.15 -7.02 7.18
N LYS A 11 2.63 -6.77 8.38
CA LYS A 11 3.32 -7.11 9.64
C LYS A 11 3.36 -8.62 9.90
N ILE A 12 2.28 -9.33 9.58
CA ILE A 12 2.23 -10.79 9.72
C ILE A 12 3.23 -11.43 8.75
N CYS A 13 3.17 -11.10 7.46
CA CYS A 13 4.06 -11.67 6.44
C CYS A 13 5.53 -11.30 6.62
N ALA A 14 5.84 -10.22 7.37
CA ALA A 14 7.21 -9.87 7.72
C ALA A 14 7.83 -10.83 8.75
N ARG A 15 7.01 -11.57 9.50
CA ARG A 15 7.46 -12.42 10.62
C ARG A 15 7.16 -13.89 10.39
N GLU A 16 6.01 -14.18 9.80
CA GLU A 16 5.48 -15.52 9.69
C GLU A 16 5.30 -15.94 8.23
N PRO A 17 5.62 -17.19 7.88
CA PRO A 17 5.27 -17.73 6.58
C PRO A 17 3.76 -17.85 6.45
N VAL A 18 3.20 -17.30 5.37
CA VAL A 18 1.78 -17.44 5.03
C VAL A 18 1.66 -18.39 3.86
N LEU A 19 1.02 -19.53 4.08
CA LEU A 19 0.81 -20.56 3.06
C LEU A 19 -0.43 -20.23 2.21
N TYR A 20 -0.42 -20.72 0.97
CA TYR A 20 -1.54 -20.58 0.03
C TYR A 20 -2.39 -21.86 0.03
N VAL A 21 -3.70 -21.70 0.15
CA VAL A 21 -4.68 -22.79 -0.01
C VAL A 21 -5.28 -22.66 -1.42
N GLU A 22 -5.04 -23.64 -2.27
CA GLU A 22 -5.50 -23.63 -3.67
C GLU A 22 -7.03 -23.75 -3.81
N THR A 23 -7.69 -24.29 -2.78
CA THR A 23 -9.14 -24.46 -2.75
C THR A 23 -9.86 -23.12 -2.52
N PRO A 24 -10.83 -22.75 -3.37
CA PRO A 24 -11.60 -21.52 -3.18
C PRO A 24 -12.59 -21.66 -2.03
N ILE A 25 -12.22 -21.13 -0.86
CA ILE A 25 -13.04 -21.20 0.38
C ILE A 25 -13.75 -19.87 0.73
N ILE A 26 -13.54 -18.81 -0.04
CA ILE A 26 -14.07 -17.47 0.27
C ILE A 26 -15.24 -17.13 -0.66
N ARG A 27 -16.41 -16.81 -0.09
CA ARG A 27 -17.49 -16.09 -0.77
C ARG A 27 -17.42 -14.61 -0.41
N LYS A 28 -17.17 -13.73 -1.39
CA LYS A 28 -17.12 -12.28 -1.18
C LYS A 28 -18.42 -11.63 -1.65
N TYR A 29 -18.99 -10.77 -0.82
CA TYR A 29 -20.13 -9.93 -1.16
C TYR A 29 -19.66 -8.48 -1.37
N GLY A 30 -20.23 -7.78 -2.36
CA GLY A 30 -19.84 -6.42 -2.72
C GLY A 30 -21.02 -5.58 -3.19
N GLY A 31 -20.81 -4.28 -3.37
CA GLY A 31 -21.83 -3.34 -3.88
C GLY A 31 -22.63 -2.60 -2.82
N HIS A 32 -22.33 -2.80 -1.54
CA HIS A 32 -23.02 -2.08 -0.47
C HIS A 32 -22.72 -0.57 -0.49
N ALA A 33 -23.73 0.24 -0.17
CA ALA A 33 -23.66 1.69 -0.25
C ALA A 33 -22.64 2.33 0.73
N ASP A 34 -22.31 1.62 1.79
CA ASP A 34 -21.37 1.97 2.86
C ASP A 34 -19.89 1.65 2.54
N GLN A 35 -19.58 1.20 1.32
CA GLN A 35 -18.21 0.88 0.92
C GLN A 35 -17.22 2.05 1.10
N LEU A 36 -16.15 1.79 1.85
CA LEU A 36 -15.11 2.79 2.17
C LEU A 36 -14.36 3.33 0.95
N SER A 37 -14.33 2.57 -0.16
CA SER A 37 -13.74 3.03 -1.43
C SER A 37 -14.41 4.28 -1.98
N ARG A 38 -15.69 4.49 -1.66
CA ARG A 38 -16.45 5.70 -2.04
C ARG A 38 -16.24 6.84 -1.04
N LYS A 39 -15.81 6.53 0.18
CA LYS A 39 -15.64 7.49 1.27
C LYS A 39 -14.31 8.24 1.20
N PHE A 40 -13.26 7.64 0.63
CA PHE A 40 -11.93 8.24 0.60
C PHE A 40 -11.34 8.29 -0.80
N TRP A 41 -11.12 9.49 -1.33
CA TRP A 41 -10.29 9.68 -2.52
C TRP A 41 -8.88 9.18 -2.26
N GLY A 42 -8.28 8.46 -3.20
CA GLY A 42 -6.88 8.04 -3.11
C GLY A 42 -6.60 7.07 -1.96
N MET A 43 -7.36 5.97 -1.84
CA MET A 43 -7.14 4.94 -0.82
C MET A 43 -5.68 4.43 -0.75
N ASP A 44 -4.96 4.44 -1.87
CA ASP A 44 -3.58 3.97 -1.93
C ASP A 44 -2.62 4.77 -1.03
N ARG A 45 -2.97 5.99 -0.59
CA ARG A 45 -2.21 6.73 0.42
C ARG A 45 -2.05 5.94 1.73
N PHE A 46 -3.08 5.19 2.13
CA PHE A 46 -3.04 4.41 3.36
C PHE A 46 -2.12 3.20 3.20
N ARG A 47 -2.11 2.58 2.02
CA ARG A 47 -1.21 1.47 1.68
C ARG A 47 0.25 1.93 1.61
N ILE A 48 0.50 3.09 1.00
CA ILE A 48 1.84 3.70 0.95
C ILE A 48 2.32 4.02 2.37
N LYS A 49 1.46 4.59 3.22
CA LYS A 49 1.79 4.84 4.63
C LYS A 49 2.13 3.56 5.40
N ALA A 50 1.40 2.47 5.18
CA ALA A 50 1.69 1.18 5.80
C ALA A 50 3.04 0.62 5.36
N LEU A 51 3.35 0.63 4.06
CA LEU A 51 4.66 0.23 3.54
C LEU A 51 5.79 1.09 4.09
N HIS A 52 5.59 2.41 4.17
CA HIS A 52 6.59 3.32 4.71
C HIS A 52 6.91 2.98 6.17
N LYS A 53 5.88 2.77 7.00
CA LYS A 53 6.06 2.33 8.39
C LYS A 53 6.78 0.99 8.50
N LEU A 54 6.45 0.02 7.64
CA LEU A 54 7.12 -1.28 7.62
C LEU A 54 8.62 -1.13 7.31
N LEU A 55 8.98 -0.26 6.36
CA LEU A 55 10.36 0.03 5.96
C LEU A 55 11.15 0.83 7.01
N LEU A 56 10.48 1.54 7.92
CA LEU A 56 11.14 2.18 9.07
C LEU A 56 11.45 1.18 10.19
N GLY A 57 10.85 -0.01 10.17
CA GLY A 57 11.15 -1.09 11.09
C GLY A 57 12.40 -1.89 10.71
N ASP A 58 12.79 -2.78 11.63
CA ASP A 58 13.95 -3.68 11.56
C ASP A 58 13.57 -5.14 11.25
N GLN A 59 12.28 -5.41 11.04
CA GLN A 59 11.73 -6.76 10.95
C GLN A 59 11.93 -7.43 9.59
N LEU A 60 12.34 -6.69 8.56
CA LEU A 60 12.44 -7.20 7.19
C LEU A 60 13.84 -7.72 6.87
N SER A 61 13.90 -8.89 6.23
CA SER A 61 15.12 -9.33 5.55
C SER A 61 15.55 -8.33 4.47
N SER A 62 16.82 -8.35 4.06
CA SER A 62 17.29 -7.45 2.99
C SER A 62 16.54 -7.64 1.68
N ARG A 63 16.10 -8.87 1.38
CA ARG A 63 15.29 -9.19 0.19
C ARG A 63 13.90 -8.56 0.29
N ASP A 64 13.24 -8.72 1.44
CA ASP A 64 11.88 -8.22 1.64
C ASP A 64 11.86 -6.71 1.75
N ARG A 65 12.89 -6.12 2.36
CA ARG A 65 13.09 -4.67 2.41
C ARG A 65 13.20 -4.08 1.00
N ARG A 66 13.98 -4.68 0.09
CA ARG A 66 14.03 -4.27 -1.32
C ARG A 66 12.67 -4.41 -2.01
N SER A 67 11.98 -5.53 -1.77
CA SER A 67 10.66 -5.78 -2.36
C SER A 67 9.61 -4.78 -1.88
N ALA A 68 9.62 -4.45 -0.59
CA ALA A 68 8.73 -3.47 0.02
C ALA A 68 9.03 -2.05 -0.47
N ALA A 69 10.31 -1.68 -0.62
CA ALA A 69 10.72 -0.38 -1.17
C ALA A 69 10.27 -0.21 -2.62
N ALA A 70 10.53 -1.21 -3.48
CA ALA A 70 10.08 -1.20 -4.87
C ALA A 70 8.55 -1.11 -4.97
N MET A 71 7.81 -1.81 -4.11
CA MET A 71 6.34 -1.72 -4.06
C MET A 71 5.87 -0.33 -3.62
N LEU A 72 6.53 0.27 -2.61
CA LEU A 72 6.24 1.62 -2.15
C LEU A 72 6.44 2.63 -3.28
N ALA A 73 7.60 2.61 -3.93
CA ALA A 73 7.92 3.51 -5.04
C ALA A 73 6.91 3.37 -6.18
N ARG A 74 6.56 2.13 -6.56
CA ARG A 74 5.54 1.87 -7.59
C ARG A 74 4.18 2.47 -7.22
N LYS A 75 3.71 2.24 -5.99
CA LYS A 75 2.42 2.75 -5.53
C LYS A 75 2.41 4.27 -5.43
N ALA A 76 3.48 4.87 -4.93
CA ALA A 76 3.64 6.30 -4.81
C ALA A 76 3.58 6.99 -6.19
N ARG A 77 4.24 6.42 -7.22
CA ARG A 77 4.13 6.90 -8.61
C ARG A 77 2.71 6.84 -9.17
N ILE A 78 2.02 5.72 -8.97
CA ILE A 78 0.62 5.56 -9.43
C ILE A 78 -0.27 6.59 -8.74
N PHE A 79 -0.11 6.75 -7.42
CA PHE A 79 -0.85 7.73 -6.65
C PHE A 79 -0.58 9.15 -7.14
N ALA A 80 0.68 9.54 -7.35
CA ALA A 80 1.06 10.86 -7.81
C ALA A 80 0.44 11.20 -9.18
N LYS A 81 0.49 10.26 -10.14
CA LYS A 81 -0.19 10.41 -11.43
C LYS A 81 -1.70 10.66 -11.27
N GLY A 82 -2.35 9.90 -10.39
CA GLY A 82 -3.76 10.11 -10.04
C GLY A 82 -4.00 11.48 -9.42
N ALA A 83 -3.16 11.89 -8.46
CA ALA A 83 -3.24 13.19 -7.81
C ALA A 83 -3.16 14.35 -8.80
N ARG A 84 -2.21 14.33 -9.75
CA ARG A 84 -2.12 15.34 -10.81
C ARG A 84 -3.38 15.40 -11.66
N LYS A 85 -3.88 14.24 -12.10
CA LYS A 85 -5.11 14.14 -12.91
C LYS A 85 -6.34 14.74 -12.20
N HIS A 86 -6.36 14.70 -10.87
CA HIS A 86 -7.44 15.23 -10.04
C HIS A 86 -7.17 16.62 -9.45
N GLY A 87 -6.22 17.38 -10.00
CA GLY A 87 -5.95 18.75 -9.60
C GLY A 87 -5.28 18.90 -8.24
N ARG A 88 -4.48 17.90 -7.82
CA ARG A 88 -3.77 17.86 -6.53
C ARG A 88 -2.25 17.82 -6.73
N PRO A 89 -1.64 18.91 -7.22
CA PRO A 89 -0.21 18.94 -7.58
C PRO A 89 0.71 18.76 -6.37
N GLN A 90 0.41 19.42 -5.24
CA GLN A 90 1.23 19.33 -4.02
C GLN A 90 1.33 17.89 -3.50
N GLU A 91 0.21 17.17 -3.49
CA GLU A 91 0.17 15.76 -3.11
C GLU A 91 0.95 14.91 -4.12
N ALA A 92 0.81 15.19 -5.42
CA ALA A 92 1.58 14.48 -6.43
C ALA A 92 3.09 14.63 -6.24
N ASP A 93 3.57 15.85 -6.02
CA ASP A 93 5.00 16.13 -5.87
C ASP A 93 5.56 15.48 -4.60
N HIS A 94 4.79 15.50 -3.51
CA HIS A 94 5.16 14.77 -2.29
C HIS A 94 5.36 13.27 -2.54
N TYR A 95 4.40 12.62 -3.20
CA TYR A 95 4.50 11.19 -3.48
C TYR A 95 5.54 10.84 -4.55
N GLU A 96 5.87 11.75 -5.46
CA GLU A 96 6.98 11.57 -6.39
C GLU A 96 8.34 11.62 -5.73
N THR A 97 8.58 12.60 -4.85
CA THR A 97 9.80 12.66 -4.04
C THR A 97 9.93 11.41 -3.16
N LEU A 98 8.81 10.96 -2.56
CA LEU A 98 8.79 9.71 -1.80
C LEU A 98 9.16 8.52 -2.69
N ALA A 99 8.64 8.44 -3.91
CA ALA A 99 8.99 7.36 -4.83
C ALA A 99 10.47 7.35 -5.21
N GLN A 100 11.08 8.51 -5.43
CA GLN A 100 12.50 8.66 -5.74
C GLN A 100 13.40 8.23 -4.57
N THR A 101 12.98 8.52 -3.34
CA THR A 101 13.72 8.15 -2.11
C THR A 101 13.83 6.63 -1.94
N PHE A 102 12.83 5.89 -2.43
CA PHE A 102 12.74 4.43 -2.30
C PHE A 102 12.90 3.70 -3.63
N ASP A 103 13.45 4.36 -4.66
CA ASP A 103 13.79 3.70 -5.91
C ASP A 103 15.07 2.89 -5.69
N VAL A 104 14.95 1.56 -5.80
CA VAL A 104 16.01 0.59 -5.51
C VAL A 104 16.21 -0.33 -6.70
#